data_AF-A0A353IMH6-F1
#
_entry.id   AF-A0A353IMH6-F1
#
_cell.length_a   1.000
_cell.length_b   1.000
_cell.length_c   1.000
_cell.angle_alpha   90.00
_cell.angle_beta   90.00
_cell.angle_gamma   90.00
#
_symmetry.space_group_name_H-M   'P 1'
#
loop_
_entity.id
_entity.type
_entity.pdbx_description
1 polymer ?
#
loop_
_entity_poly.entity_id
_entity_poly.type
_entity_poly.pdbx_seq_one_letter_code
_entity_poly.pdbx_strand_id
1 'polypeptide(L)'
;MQGERIHTGRQLAERAVFAALATCALALPATSVRAAPLENEVAGFAALDKVTGRIQHLEIPINQTVEFGALKVTPRICNSRALTEKPETASFVEVDEVKLTGEQQRIFTGWMFAESPGLHAVEHPVFDVWLTSCKKPIGGVPAESAENEDAEAPAEAAAAAPAAPTPPAAPPAAAP
;
A
#
# COMPACT_ATOMS: atom_id res chain seq x y z
N MET A 1 -67.88 22.51 50.62
CA MET A 1 -67.25 22.56 49.29
C MET A 1 -65.76 22.86 49.47
N GLN A 2 -64.94 21.82 49.67
CA GLN A 2 -63.49 21.92 49.86
C GLN A 2 -62.90 20.60 49.34
N GLY A 3 -62.21 20.61 48.19
CA GLY A 3 -61.65 19.37 47.64
C GLY A 3 -60.94 19.45 46.28
N GLU A 4 -61.07 20.53 45.52
CA GLU A 4 -60.67 20.50 44.09
C GLU A 4 -59.33 21.19 43.75
N ARG A 5 -58.65 21.83 44.71
CA ARG A 5 -57.43 22.64 44.41
C ARG A 5 -56.08 21.95 44.62
N ILE A 6 -56.03 20.75 45.21
CA ILE A 6 -54.75 20.09 45.56
C ILE A 6 -54.19 19.23 44.40
N HIS A 7 -55.04 18.72 43.51
CA HIS A 7 -54.62 17.86 42.39
C HIS A 7 -53.89 18.60 41.26
N THR A 8 -54.22 19.87 41.01
CA THR A 8 -53.69 20.63 39.86
C THR A 8 -52.21 21.02 40.01
N GLY A 9 -51.74 21.24 41.24
CA GLY A 9 -50.35 21.67 41.50
C GLY A 9 -49.32 20.56 41.32
N ARG A 10 -49.67 19.31 41.66
CA ARG A 10 -48.76 18.15 41.53
C ARG A 10 -48.52 17.76 40.08
N GLN A 11 -49.55 17.88 39.23
CA GLN A 11 -49.47 17.52 37.80
C GLN A 11 -48.66 18.50 36.95
N LEU A 12 -48.56 19.77 37.35
CA LEU A 12 -47.75 20.78 36.65
C LEU A 12 -46.25 20.61 36.95
N ALA A 13 -45.91 20.25 38.19
CA ALA A 13 -44.52 19.99 38.60
C ALA A 13 -43.95 18.72 37.95
N GLU A 14 -44.73 17.64 37.85
CA GLU A 14 -44.30 16.40 37.20
C GLU A 14 -44.04 16.60 35.69
N ARG A 15 -44.91 17.34 34.98
CA ARG A 15 -44.74 17.60 33.54
C ARG A 15 -43.53 18.50 33.23
N ALA A 16 -43.19 19.42 34.12
CA ALA A 16 -42.01 20.29 33.97
C ALA A 16 -40.69 19.53 34.14
N VAL A 17 -40.63 18.57 35.08
CA VAL A 17 -39.45 17.73 35.30
C VAL A 17 -39.20 16.78 34.12
N PHE A 18 -40.25 16.14 33.59
CA PHE A 18 -40.13 15.28 32.40
C PHE A 18 -39.72 16.06 31.14
N ALA A 19 -40.20 17.30 30.96
CA ALA A 19 -39.80 18.15 29.83
C ALA A 19 -38.34 18.61 29.90
N ALA A 20 -37.80 18.87 31.11
CA ALA A 20 -36.40 19.25 31.32
C ALA A 20 -35.42 18.08 31.14
N LEU A 21 -35.81 16.85 31.53
CA LEU A 21 -35.00 15.64 31.30
C LEU A 21 -35.02 15.21 29.82
N ALA A 22 -36.14 15.36 29.13
CA ALA A 22 -36.24 15.03 27.70
C ALA A 22 -35.44 15.99 26.81
N THR A 23 -35.26 17.25 27.20
CA THR A 23 -34.47 18.23 26.43
C THR A 23 -32.95 18.10 26.65
N CYS A 24 -32.49 17.53 27.78
CA CYS A 24 -31.07 17.34 28.04
C CYS A 24 -30.48 16.11 27.31
N ALA A 25 -31.30 15.10 26.99
CA ALA A 25 -30.86 13.89 26.31
C ALA A 25 -30.54 14.08 24.80
N LEU A 26 -30.99 15.18 24.19
CA LEU A 26 -30.75 15.48 22.77
C LEU A 26 -29.46 16.28 22.50
N ALA A 27 -28.72 16.65 23.55
CA ALA A 27 -27.52 17.49 23.43
C ALA A 27 -26.20 16.73 23.62
N LEU A 28 -26.19 15.39 23.54
CA LEU A 28 -24.93 14.64 23.49
C LEU A 28 -24.33 14.73 22.07
N PRO A 29 -23.17 15.38 21.88
CA PRO A 29 -22.48 15.34 20.60
C PRO A 29 -22.04 13.89 20.34
N ALA A 30 -22.59 13.27 19.30
CA ALA A 30 -22.10 11.99 18.81
C ALA A 30 -20.71 12.20 18.19
N THR A 31 -19.66 12.04 18.99
CA THR A 31 -18.29 12.05 18.47
C THR A 31 -18.02 10.70 17.81
N SER A 32 -18.10 10.64 16.49
CA SER A 32 -17.63 9.47 15.73
C SER A 32 -16.10 9.39 15.85
N VAL A 33 -15.59 8.35 16.52
CA VAL A 33 -14.15 8.04 16.49
C VAL A 33 -13.84 7.35 15.16
N ARG A 34 -12.97 7.95 14.35
CA ARG A 34 -12.48 7.34 13.11
C ARG A 34 -11.02 6.96 13.31
N ALA A 35 -10.66 5.72 12.98
CA ALA A 35 -9.27 5.31 13.00
C ALA A 35 -8.48 6.11 11.96
N ALA A 36 -7.32 6.63 12.36
CA ALA A 36 -6.39 7.26 11.44
C ALA A 36 -5.78 6.19 10.51
N PRO A 37 -5.49 6.53 9.24
CA PRO A 37 -4.70 5.65 8.38
C PRO A 37 -3.34 5.34 9.00
N LEU A 38 -2.85 4.12 8.80
CA LEU A 38 -1.51 3.71 9.19
C LEU A 38 -0.53 4.07 8.07
N GLU A 39 0.45 4.92 8.35
CA GLU A 39 1.51 5.26 7.41
C GLU A 39 2.52 4.11 7.32
N ASN A 40 3.08 3.86 6.14
CA ASN A 40 3.98 2.74 5.89
C ASN A 40 5.25 3.18 5.16
N GLU A 41 6.37 2.52 5.46
CA GLU A 41 7.68 2.85 4.87
C GLU A 41 7.91 2.23 3.50
N VAL A 42 7.14 1.20 3.11
CA VAL A 42 7.31 0.48 1.85
C VAL A 42 5.97 0.34 1.13
N ALA A 43 5.97 0.67 -0.16
CA ALA A 43 4.85 0.42 -1.07
C ALA A 43 5.17 -0.78 -1.97
N GLY A 44 4.26 -1.76 -2.00
CA GLY A 44 4.34 -2.95 -2.84
C GLY A 44 3.51 -2.79 -4.11
N PHE A 45 4.14 -3.01 -5.26
CA PHE A 45 3.49 -2.94 -6.57
C PHE A 45 3.57 -4.28 -7.29
N ALA A 46 2.58 -4.56 -8.14
CA ALA A 46 2.72 -5.54 -9.20
C ALA A 46 2.95 -4.79 -10.52
N ALA A 47 3.90 -5.30 -11.30
CA ALA A 47 4.29 -4.75 -12.58
C ALA A 47 4.22 -5.84 -13.65
N LEU A 48 3.31 -5.70 -14.61
CA LEU A 48 3.12 -6.64 -15.71
C LEU A 48 3.85 -6.13 -16.95
N ASP A 49 4.63 -6.99 -17.58
CA ASP A 49 5.07 -6.82 -18.95
C ASP A 49 4.06 -7.50 -19.88
N LYS A 50 3.30 -6.70 -20.64
CA LYS A 50 2.27 -7.16 -21.58
C LYS A 50 2.85 -7.92 -22.77
N VAL A 51 4.14 -7.76 -23.08
CA VAL A 51 4.82 -8.46 -24.18
C VAL A 51 5.21 -9.87 -23.75
N THR A 52 5.77 -10.02 -22.55
CA THR A 52 6.22 -11.32 -22.03
C THR A 52 5.18 -12.05 -21.19
N GLY A 53 4.12 -11.35 -20.73
CA GLY A 53 3.10 -11.87 -19.84
C GLY A 53 3.57 -12.12 -18.40
N ARG A 54 4.74 -11.58 -18.01
CA ARG A 54 5.34 -11.81 -16.68
C ARG A 54 5.00 -10.66 -15.73
N ILE A 55 4.61 -11.02 -14.50
CA ILE A 55 4.38 -10.08 -13.41
C ILE A 55 5.59 -10.11 -12.47
N GLN A 56 6.08 -8.94 -12.08
CA GLN A 56 7.10 -8.76 -11.05
C GLN A 56 6.50 -8.00 -9.87
N HIS A 57 6.95 -8.35 -8.66
CA HIS A 57 6.60 -7.63 -7.45
C HIS A 57 7.71 -6.66 -7.08
N LEU A 58 7.37 -5.38 -6.96
CA LEU A 58 8.30 -4.31 -6.62
C LEU A 58 8.00 -3.84 -5.21
N GLU A 59 8.95 -3.99 -4.30
CA GLU A 59 8.89 -3.37 -2.98
C GLU A 59 9.73 -2.10 -2.98
N ILE A 60 9.05 -0.96 -2.97
CA ILE A 60 9.67 0.35 -3.15
C ILE A 60 9.54 1.14 -1.84
N PRO A 61 10.66 1.47 -1.16
CA PRO A 61 10.61 2.37 -0.03
C PRO A 61 10.05 3.75 -0.43
N ILE A 62 9.35 4.41 0.48
CA ILE A 62 8.79 5.74 0.19
C ILE A 62 9.90 6.73 -0.18
N ASN A 63 9.63 7.54 -1.21
CA ASN A 63 10.54 8.49 -1.84
C ASN A 63 11.73 7.88 -2.60
N GLN A 64 11.80 6.56 -2.72
CA GLN A 64 12.76 5.89 -3.60
C GLN A 64 12.13 5.58 -4.96
N THR A 65 12.98 5.42 -5.96
CA THR A 65 12.57 5.10 -7.31
C THR A 65 13.09 3.72 -7.69
N VAL A 66 12.22 2.87 -8.21
CA VAL A 66 12.60 1.58 -8.81
C VAL A 66 12.21 1.60 -10.28
N GLU A 67 13.04 0.97 -11.11
CA GLU A 67 12.83 0.88 -12.55
C GLU A 67 12.22 -0.47 -12.92
N PHE A 68 11.25 -0.45 -13.84
CA PHE A 68 10.66 -1.64 -14.44
C PHE A 68 10.46 -1.38 -15.94
N GLY A 69 11.26 -2.06 -16.77
CA GLY A 69 11.26 -1.82 -18.21
C GLY A 69 11.65 -0.38 -18.53
N ALA A 70 10.72 0.37 -19.15
CA ALA A 70 10.89 1.79 -19.43
C ALA A 70 10.29 2.71 -18.35
N LEU A 71 9.69 2.16 -17.30
CA LEU A 71 9.01 2.94 -16.26
C LEU A 71 9.90 3.14 -15.03
N LYS A 72 9.84 4.33 -14.45
CA LYS A 72 10.40 4.66 -13.14
C LYS A 72 9.26 4.94 -12.18
N VAL A 73 9.12 4.12 -11.15
CA VAL A 73 8.00 4.17 -10.20
C VAL A 73 8.49 4.76 -8.88
N THR A 74 7.86 5.83 -8.43
CA THR A 74 8.24 6.55 -7.20
C THR A 74 7.02 6.78 -6.30
N PRO A 75 6.79 5.93 -5.27
CA PRO A 75 5.78 6.18 -4.27
C PRO A 75 6.19 7.32 -3.34
N ARG A 76 5.29 8.28 -3.09
CA ARG A 76 5.50 9.40 -2.15
C ARG A 76 4.82 9.18 -0.81
N ILE A 77 3.72 8.44 -0.80
CA ILE A 77 2.91 8.15 0.38
C ILE A 77 2.40 6.72 0.24
N CYS A 78 2.31 5.95 1.33
CA CYS A 78 1.62 4.66 1.35
C CYS A 78 0.92 4.47 2.69
N ASN A 79 -0.40 4.37 2.65
CA ASN A 79 -1.25 4.24 3.83
C ASN A 79 -2.07 2.96 3.76
N SER A 80 -2.25 2.30 4.89
CA SER A 80 -3.11 1.13 5.05
C SER A 80 -4.05 1.31 6.24
N ARG A 81 -4.96 0.34 6.43
CA ARG A 81 -5.82 0.25 7.61
C ARG A 81 -5.39 -0.89 8.52
N ALA A 82 -5.79 -0.80 9.79
CA ALA A 82 -5.63 -1.90 10.73
C ALA A 82 -6.41 -3.13 10.26
N LEU A 83 -5.91 -4.32 10.62
CA LEU A 83 -6.52 -5.60 10.22
C LEU A 83 -7.93 -5.82 10.78
N THR A 84 -8.32 -5.07 11.81
CA THR A 84 -9.67 -5.10 12.41
C THR A 84 -10.70 -4.28 11.64
N GLU A 85 -10.26 -3.46 10.67
CA GLU A 85 -11.12 -2.64 9.82
C GLU A 85 -11.20 -3.24 8.40
N LYS A 86 -12.15 -2.77 7.60
CA LYS A 86 -12.18 -3.08 6.17
C LYS A 86 -10.84 -2.67 5.53
N PRO A 87 -10.21 -3.55 4.72
CA PRO A 87 -9.00 -3.21 3.98
C PRO A 87 -9.22 -2.01 3.07
N GLU A 88 -8.31 -1.04 3.20
CA GLU A 88 -8.22 0.13 2.35
C GLU A 88 -6.75 0.55 2.34
N THR A 89 -6.09 0.33 1.20
CA THR A 89 -4.67 0.57 1.02
C THR A 89 -4.49 1.49 -0.17
N ALA A 90 -3.88 2.64 0.08
CA ALA A 90 -3.72 3.68 -0.92
C ALA A 90 -2.30 4.25 -0.93
N SER A 91 -1.79 4.56 -2.12
CA SER A 91 -0.47 5.16 -2.30
C SER A 91 -0.54 6.30 -3.30
N PHE A 92 0.10 7.43 -2.98
CA PHE A 92 0.33 8.48 -3.97
C PHE A 92 1.62 8.17 -4.72
N VAL A 93 1.53 8.05 -6.04
CA VAL A 93 2.62 7.53 -6.87
C VAL A 93 2.84 8.46 -8.05
N GLU A 94 4.12 8.69 -8.35
CA GLU A 94 4.58 9.31 -9.58
C GLU A 94 5.23 8.23 -10.45
N VAL A 95 4.86 8.18 -11.73
CA VAL A 95 5.47 7.27 -12.70
C VAL A 95 5.96 8.06 -13.89
N ASP A 96 7.24 7.91 -14.18
CA ASP A 96 7.92 8.50 -15.33
C ASP A 96 8.25 7.42 -16.35
N GLU A 97 8.07 7.69 -17.63
CA GLU A 97 8.51 6.84 -18.73
C GLU A 97 9.83 7.38 -19.30
N VAL A 98 10.78 6.48 -19.52
CA VAL A 98 12.04 6.74 -20.23
C VAL A 98 11.85 6.38 -21.70
N LYS A 99 11.79 7.40 -22.57
CA LYS A 99 11.68 7.19 -24.02
C LYS A 99 12.97 6.61 -24.60
N LEU A 100 12.89 6.07 -25.82
CA LEU A 100 14.05 5.60 -26.59
C LEU A 100 15.11 6.69 -26.83
N THR A 101 14.70 7.96 -26.81
CA THR A 101 15.59 9.14 -26.91
C THR A 101 16.34 9.44 -25.60
N GLY A 102 16.01 8.74 -24.50
CA GLY A 102 16.54 8.98 -23.15
C GLY A 102 15.81 10.08 -22.36
N GLU A 103 14.81 10.73 -22.97
CA GLU A 103 13.99 11.74 -22.29
C GLU A 103 13.04 11.09 -21.27
N GLN A 104 12.94 11.68 -20.08
CA GLN A 104 12.03 11.24 -19.02
C GLN A 104 10.76 12.09 -19.04
N GLN A 105 9.60 11.45 -19.14
CA GLN A 105 8.30 12.12 -19.15
C GLN A 105 7.39 11.54 -18.08
N ARG A 106 6.74 12.41 -17.29
CA ARG A 106 5.72 11.96 -16.34
C ARG A 106 4.47 11.48 -17.08
N ILE A 107 4.13 10.20 -16.89
CA ILE A 107 2.94 9.58 -17.48
C ILE A 107 1.81 9.42 -16.46
N PHE A 108 2.14 9.38 -15.17
CA PHE A 108 1.15 9.27 -14.10
C PHE A 108 1.58 10.03 -12.86
N THR A 109 0.60 10.66 -12.20
CA THR A 109 0.74 11.24 -10.86
C THR A 109 -0.61 11.19 -10.16
N GLY A 110 -0.74 10.41 -9.10
CA GLY A 110 -2.03 10.25 -8.43
C GLY A 110 -2.09 9.16 -7.40
N TRP A 111 -3.29 8.97 -6.84
CA TRP A 111 -3.59 7.93 -5.87
C TRP A 111 -3.89 6.61 -6.56
N MET A 112 -3.23 5.54 -6.11
CA MET A 112 -3.51 4.15 -6.45
C MET A 112 -4.16 3.43 -5.27
N PHE A 113 -5.03 2.45 -5.54
CA PHE A 113 -5.77 1.71 -4.51
C PHE A 113 -5.57 0.19 -4.71
N ALA A 114 -5.10 -0.51 -3.68
CA ALA A 114 -4.81 -1.95 -3.80
C ALA A 114 -6.09 -2.78 -3.95
N GLU A 115 -7.18 -2.36 -3.31
CA GLU A 115 -8.46 -3.06 -3.34
C GLU A 115 -9.28 -2.75 -4.61
N SER A 116 -8.85 -1.78 -5.41
CA SER A 116 -9.48 -1.45 -6.69
C SER A 116 -8.44 -0.97 -7.72
N PRO A 117 -7.53 -1.87 -8.16
CA PRO A 117 -6.44 -1.49 -9.06
C PRO A 117 -6.93 -0.85 -10.36
N GLY A 118 -8.05 -1.32 -10.91
CA GLY A 118 -8.63 -0.80 -12.15
C GLY A 118 -9.18 0.63 -12.09
N LEU A 119 -9.25 1.28 -10.92
CA LEU A 119 -9.65 2.68 -10.83
C LEU A 119 -8.52 3.64 -11.22
N HIS A 120 -7.30 3.36 -10.78
CA HIS A 120 -6.17 4.29 -10.88
C HIS A 120 -4.81 3.59 -11.03
N ALA A 121 -4.72 2.51 -11.80
CA ALA A 121 -3.45 1.90 -12.20
C ALA A 121 -2.78 2.68 -13.36
N VAL A 122 -1.48 2.47 -13.55
CA VAL A 122 -0.81 2.85 -14.80
C VAL A 122 -1.05 1.75 -15.83
N GLU A 123 -1.74 2.13 -16.90
CA GLU A 123 -1.95 1.30 -18.09
C GLU A 123 -1.10 1.85 -19.23
N HIS A 124 0.14 1.36 -19.35
CA HIS A 124 1.03 1.73 -20.44
C HIS A 124 0.92 0.69 -21.58
N PRO A 125 1.14 1.05 -22.87
CA PRO A 125 0.95 0.11 -23.98
C PRO A 125 1.73 -1.21 -23.87
N VAL A 126 2.85 -1.18 -23.16
CA VAL A 126 3.77 -2.33 -22.98
C VAL A 126 3.78 -2.83 -21.52
N PHE A 127 3.49 -1.98 -20.55
CA PHE A 127 3.69 -2.28 -19.12
C PHE A 127 2.48 -1.85 -18.33
N ASP A 128 2.11 -2.58 -17.28
CA ASP A 128 1.11 -2.12 -16.31
C ASP A 128 1.71 -2.11 -14.91
N VAL A 129 1.36 -1.10 -14.12
CA VAL A 129 1.81 -1.00 -12.73
C VAL A 129 0.62 -0.62 -11.85
N TRP A 130 0.41 -1.41 -10.80
CA TRP A 130 -0.62 -1.12 -9.82
C TRP A 130 -0.17 -1.46 -8.40
N LEU A 131 -0.73 -0.72 -7.43
CA LEU A 131 -0.48 -0.93 -6.02
C LEU A 131 -1.09 -2.27 -5.57
N THR A 132 -0.38 -2.98 -4.70
CA THR A 132 -0.83 -4.26 -4.12
C THR A 132 -0.81 -4.25 -2.60
N SER A 133 0.10 -3.51 -1.97
CA SER A 133 0.19 -3.45 -0.50
C SER A 133 0.98 -2.23 -0.02
N CYS A 134 0.77 -1.85 1.24
CA CYS A 134 1.69 -1.02 2.01
C CYS A 134 2.21 -1.87 3.19
N LYS A 135 3.52 -1.79 3.47
CA LYS A 135 4.21 -2.62 4.45
C LYS A 135 5.08 -1.77 5.38
N LYS A 136 5.42 -2.32 6.55
CA LYS A 136 6.23 -1.68 7.59
C LYS A 136 5.53 -0.41 8.13
N PRO A 137 4.42 -0.57 8.89
CA PRO A 137 3.70 0.56 9.43
C PRO A 137 4.57 1.34 10.44
N ILE A 138 4.56 2.66 10.33
CA ILE A 138 5.27 3.57 11.22
C ILE A 138 4.40 3.75 12.48
N GLY A 139 4.89 3.31 13.64
CA GLY A 139 4.21 3.51 14.93
C GLY A 139 3.13 2.49 15.29
N GLY A 140 2.99 1.39 14.55
CA GLY A 140 2.17 0.23 14.93
C GLY A 140 3.04 -0.93 15.41
N VAL A 141 2.69 -1.52 16.56
CA VAL A 141 3.32 -2.77 17.05
C VAL A 141 3.29 -3.82 15.94
N PRO A 142 4.40 -4.56 15.70
CA PRO A 142 4.42 -5.62 14.71
C PRO A 142 3.23 -6.54 14.94
N ALA A 143 2.50 -6.87 13.88
CA ALA A 143 1.52 -7.94 13.93
C ALA A 143 2.25 -9.20 14.43
N GLU A 144 1.96 -9.60 15.67
CA GLU A 144 2.41 -10.83 16.29
C GLU A 144 1.84 -12.00 15.47
N SER A 145 2.60 -12.43 14.46
CA SER A 145 2.61 -13.74 13.80
C SER A 145 3.39 -13.65 12.49
N ALA A 146 4.65 -13.22 12.61
CA ALA A 146 5.69 -13.64 11.68
C ALA A 146 6.29 -14.97 12.20
N GLU A 147 5.45 -15.99 12.33
CA GLU A 147 5.91 -17.38 12.29
C GLU A 147 5.54 -17.92 10.92
N ASN A 148 6.40 -17.61 9.97
CA ASN A 148 6.78 -18.53 8.91
C ASN A 148 8.26 -18.23 8.66
N GLU A 149 9.08 -18.75 9.57
CA GLU A 149 10.44 -19.17 9.26
C GLU A 149 10.35 -20.15 8.10
N ASP A 150 10.60 -19.66 6.89
CA ASP A 150 11.19 -20.43 5.79
C ASP A 150 12.13 -19.49 5.03
N ALA A 151 13.08 -18.93 5.78
CA ALA A 151 14.33 -18.43 5.24
C ALA A 151 15.28 -19.63 5.08
N GLU A 152 15.04 -20.49 4.08
CA GLU A 152 16.10 -21.36 3.59
C GLU A 152 16.95 -20.55 2.62
N ALA A 153 17.98 -19.91 3.15
CA ALA A 153 19.08 -19.39 2.34
C ALA A 153 19.87 -20.57 1.77
N PRO A 154 20.13 -20.64 0.45
CA PRO A 154 21.07 -21.60 -0.09
C PRO A 154 22.48 -21.15 0.27
N ALA A 155 23.05 -21.78 1.30
CA ALA A 155 24.47 -21.73 1.58
C ALA A 155 25.17 -22.87 0.83
N GLU A 156 25.52 -22.66 -0.44
CA GLU A 156 26.71 -23.31 -1.00
C GLU A 156 27.23 -22.54 -2.23
N ALA A 157 28.22 -21.67 -1.99
CA ALA A 157 29.09 -21.16 -3.04
C ALA A 157 30.52 -21.67 -2.80
N ALA A 158 31.01 -22.37 -3.82
CA ALA A 158 32.39 -22.35 -4.28
C ALA A 158 33.46 -23.10 -3.46
N ALA A 159 33.77 -24.32 -3.92
CA ALA A 159 35.16 -24.76 -4.10
C ALA A 159 35.27 -25.80 -5.22
N ALA A 160 35.66 -25.35 -6.42
CA ALA A 160 36.59 -26.03 -7.34
C ALA A 160 36.46 -25.44 -8.77
N ALA A 161 37.38 -24.56 -9.12
CA ALA A 161 37.67 -24.25 -10.52
C ALA A 161 38.46 -25.41 -11.16
N PRO A 162 38.25 -25.70 -12.45
CA PRO A 162 39.34 -26.12 -13.31
C PRO A 162 39.64 -25.03 -14.34
N ALA A 163 40.94 -24.80 -14.50
CA ALA A 163 41.55 -23.89 -15.43
C ALA A 163 41.12 -24.15 -16.89
N ALA A 164 41.08 -23.06 -17.65
CA ALA A 164 40.81 -23.03 -19.07
C ALA A 164 41.73 -23.99 -19.88
N PRO A 165 41.23 -24.63 -20.95
CA PRO A 165 42.09 -25.27 -21.93
C PRO A 165 42.71 -24.20 -22.85
N THR A 166 44.04 -24.21 -22.91
CA THR A 166 44.85 -23.49 -23.91
C THR A 166 44.43 -23.85 -25.35
N PRO A 167 44.37 -22.89 -26.29
CA PRO A 167 44.11 -23.18 -27.69
C PRO A 167 45.30 -23.94 -28.33
N PRO A 168 45.04 -24.92 -29.23
CA PRO A 168 46.12 -25.59 -29.95
C PRO A 168 46.82 -24.64 -30.92
N ALA A 169 48.15 -24.74 -30.94
CA ALA A 169 49.05 -24.01 -31.82
C ALA A 169 48.75 -24.28 -33.30
N ALA A 170 48.87 -23.23 -34.11
CA ALA A 170 48.76 -23.28 -35.56
C ALA A 170 49.82 -24.19 -36.20
N PRO A 171 49.51 -24.87 -37.33
CA PRO A 171 50.48 -25.69 -38.03
C PRO A 171 51.53 -24.82 -38.76
N PRO A 172 52.82 -25.19 -38.77
CA PRO A 172 53.79 -24.51 -39.60
C PRO A 172 53.57 -24.82 -41.09
N ALA A 173 53.73 -23.77 -41.90
CA ALA A 173 53.63 -23.76 -43.34
C ALA A 173 54.67 -24.68 -44.03
N ALA A 174 54.34 -25.07 -45.26
CA ALA A 174 55.02 -26.04 -46.09
C ALA A 174 56.37 -25.59 -46.71
N ALA A 175 57.08 -26.61 -47.22
CA ALA A 175 58.05 -26.65 -48.34
C ALA A 175 59.55 -26.46 -48.01
N PRO A 176 60.48 -27.04 -48.81
CA PRO A 176 60.32 -27.70 -50.13
C PRO A 176 60.23 -29.24 -50.12
#